data_AF-A0A075KAI9-F1
#
_entry.id   AF-A0A075KAI9-F1
#
_cell.length_a   1.000
_cell.length_b   1.000
_cell.length_c   1.000
_cell.angle_alpha   90.00
_cell.angle_beta   90.00
_cell.angle_gamma   90.00
#
_symmetry.space_group_name_H-M   'P 1'
#
loop_
_entity.id
_entity.type
_entity.pdbx_description
1 polymer ?
#
loop_
_entity_poly.entity_id
_entity_poly.type
_entity_poly.pdbx_seq_one_letter_code
_entity_poly.pdbx_strand_id
1 'polypeptide(L)'
;MTQTNSVVCPVCNSDHLILKYQATYEYSYVIDSNAPGINNTEELLPHLYDNREQKDTKQFIECSSCRTSYPCYFDKWTERINTETIQKAIQSAFHAKQHLST
;
A
#
# COMPACT_ATOMS: atom_id res chain seq x y z
N MET A 1 -30.50 7.77 -16.80
CA MET A 1 -29.42 6.76 -16.78
C MET A 1 -28.34 7.28 -15.85
N THR A 2 -28.29 6.79 -14.61
CA THR A 2 -27.27 7.17 -13.63
C THR A 2 -25.95 6.52 -14.01
N GLN A 3 -24.97 7.31 -14.49
CA GLN A 3 -23.59 6.85 -14.61
C GLN A 3 -23.12 6.42 -13.22
N THR A 4 -22.99 5.12 -13.00
CA THR A 4 -22.31 4.58 -11.83
C THR A 4 -20.82 4.78 -12.04
N ASN A 5 -20.30 5.92 -11.56
CA ASN A 5 -18.87 6.27 -11.60
C ASN A 5 -18.03 5.42 -10.62
N SER A 6 -18.47 4.20 -10.27
CA SER A 6 -17.79 3.33 -9.32
C SER A 6 -16.73 2.49 -10.01
N VAL A 7 -15.61 2.30 -9.33
CA VAL A 7 -14.56 1.38 -9.74
C VAL A 7 -15.05 -0.04 -9.39
N VAL A 8 -14.88 -0.99 -10.31
CA VAL A 8 -15.34 -2.38 -10.17
C VAL A 8 -14.20 -3.38 -10.34
N CYS A 9 -14.29 -4.47 -9.58
CA CYS A 9 -13.39 -5.61 -9.66
C CYS A 9 -13.68 -6.44 -10.91
N PRO A 10 -12.71 -6.65 -11.84
CA PRO A 10 -12.93 -7.44 -13.05
C PRO A 10 -13.16 -8.94 -12.80
N VAL A 11 -12.90 -9.44 -11.57
CA VAL A 11 -13.08 -10.85 -11.22
C VAL A 11 -14.50 -11.17 -10.74
N CYS A 12 -15.10 -10.28 -9.94
CA CYS A 12 -16.40 -10.54 -9.28
C CYS A 12 -17.43 -9.41 -9.44
N ASN A 13 -17.09 -8.35 -10.19
CA ASN A 13 -17.92 -7.17 -10.43
C ASN A 13 -18.34 -6.39 -9.16
N SER A 14 -17.72 -6.67 -8.01
CA SER A 14 -17.92 -5.84 -6.81
C SER A 14 -17.23 -4.50 -6.95
N ASP A 15 -17.87 -3.45 -6.44
CA ASP A 15 -17.35 -2.10 -6.28
C ASP A 15 -16.65 -1.85 -4.92
N HIS A 16 -16.58 -2.85 -4.05
CA HIS A 16 -15.87 -2.76 -2.77
C HIS A 16 -14.39 -3.05 -2.95
N LEU A 17 -13.63 -1.99 -3.27
CA LEU A 17 -12.18 -2.01 -3.47
C LEU A 17 -11.50 -1.14 -2.41
N ILE A 18 -10.38 -1.61 -1.87
CA ILE A 18 -9.58 -0.91 -0.85
C ILE A 18 -8.17 -0.70 -1.38
N LEU A 19 -7.70 0.54 -1.37
CA LEU A 19 -6.28 0.83 -1.56
C LEU A 19 -5.52 0.46 -0.28
N LYS A 20 -4.51 -0.40 -0.42
CA LYS A 20 -3.58 -0.76 0.65
C LYS A 20 -2.19 -0.24 0.33
N TYR A 21 -1.59 0.39 1.33
CA TYR A 21 -0.19 0.78 1.36
C TYR A 21 0.48 -0.02 2.48
N GLN A 22 1.42 -0.89 2.14
CA GLN A 22 2.21 -1.64 3.11
C GLN A 22 3.66 -1.16 3.03
N ALA A 23 4.23 -0.82 4.18
CA ALA A 23 5.62 -0.43 4.33
C ALA A 23 6.31 -1.26 5.39
N THR A 24 7.59 -1.54 5.16
CA THR A 24 8.49 -2.18 6.12
C THR A 24 9.52 -1.16 6.54
N TYR A 25 9.67 -0.96 7.85
CA TYR A 25 10.64 -0.05 8.44
C TYR A 25 11.64 -0.81 9.30
N GLU A 26 12.90 -0.42 9.19
CA GLU A 26 13.95 -0.77 10.15
C GLU A 26 14.14 0.40 11.11
N TYR A 27 14.07 0.11 12.40
CA TYR A 27 14.29 1.08 13.47
C TYR A 27 15.65 0.80 14.10
N SER A 28 16.51 1.81 14.12
CA SER A 28 17.86 1.71 14.65
C SER A 28 17.99 2.51 15.94
N TYR A 29 18.73 1.96 16.89
CA TYR A 29 19.01 2.55 18.19
C TYR A 29 20.51 2.44 18.45
N VAL A 30 21.16 3.54 18.75
CA VAL A 30 22.54 3.58 19.21
C VAL A 30 22.58 2.93 20.59
N ILE A 31 23.47 1.96 20.77
CA ILE A 31 23.73 1.41 22.10
C ILE A 31 24.68 2.39 22.80
N ASP A 32 24.21 3.06 23.85
CA ASP A 32 25.05 3.87 24.71
C ASP A 32 25.38 3.14 26.02
N SER A 33 26.06 3.81 26.95
CA SER A 33 26.54 3.19 28.18
C SER A 33 25.43 2.66 29.10
N ASN A 34 24.19 3.12 28.92
CA ASN A 34 23.10 2.87 29.87
C ASN A 34 21.82 2.33 29.20
N ALA A 35 21.60 2.55 27.90
CA ALA A 35 20.39 2.08 27.22
C ALA A 35 20.53 1.99 25.67
N PRO A 36 19.65 1.23 25.00
CA PRO A 36 19.46 1.33 23.55
C PRO A 36 18.61 2.55 23.18
N GLY A 37 19.23 3.52 22.49
CA GLY A 37 18.58 4.69 21.92
C GLY A 37 18.88 5.96 22.70
N ILE A 38 19.31 7.03 22.02
CA ILE A 38 19.67 8.32 22.66
C ILE A 38 18.45 8.91 23.40
N ASN A 39 17.24 8.65 22.88
CA ASN A 39 16.00 9.17 23.43
C ASN A 39 15.25 8.16 24.33
N ASN A 40 15.78 6.95 24.54
CA ASN A 40 15.17 5.92 25.38
C ASN A 40 15.94 5.77 26.69
N THR A 41 15.68 6.66 27.65
CA THR A 41 16.40 6.66 28.94
C THR A 41 15.72 5.81 30.02
N GLU A 42 14.46 5.45 29.85
CA GLU A 42 13.66 4.74 30.86
C GLU A 42 13.05 3.42 30.34
N GLU A 43 12.56 3.40 29.10
CA GLU A 43 11.95 2.24 28.45
C GLU A 43 12.25 2.26 26.94
N LEU A 44 12.46 1.09 26.32
CA LEU A 44 12.68 0.98 24.87
C LEU A 44 11.34 1.09 24.12
N LEU A 45 11.00 2.29 23.68
CA LEU A 45 9.77 2.55 22.93
C LEU A 45 10.03 2.60 21.42
N PRO A 46 9.28 1.83 20.57
CA PRO A 46 9.51 1.76 19.13
C PRO A 46 9.43 3.09 18.36
N HIS A 47 8.79 4.12 18.94
CA HIS A 47 8.67 5.44 18.33
C HIS A 47 9.79 6.41 18.73
N LEU A 48 10.65 6.02 19.69
CA LEU A 48 11.82 6.77 20.15
C LEU A 48 13.10 6.22 19.52
N TYR A 49 13.04 5.93 18.22
CA TYR A 49 14.19 5.48 17.43
C TYR A 49 15.19 6.61 17.19
N ASP A 50 16.47 6.27 17.00
CA ASP A 50 17.48 7.24 16.57
C ASP A 50 17.47 7.40 15.05
N ASN A 51 17.21 6.30 14.33
CA ASN A 51 17.01 6.31 12.90
C ASN A 51 15.85 5.39 12.49
N ARG A 52 15.20 5.76 11.38
CA ARG A 52 14.17 4.94 10.73
C ARG A 52 14.43 4.89 9.24
N GLU A 53 14.69 3.71 8.72
CA GLU A 53 14.88 3.48 7.29
C GLU A 53 13.70 2.69 6.72
N GLN A 54 13.14 3.15 5.60
CA GLN A 54 12.12 2.41 4.87
C GLN A 54 12.80 1.38 3.95
N LYS A 55 12.63 0.09 4.26
CA LYS A 55 13.29 -0.99 3.52
C LYS A 55 12.50 -1.43 2.29
N ASP A 56 11.17 -1.44 2.40
CA ASP A 56 10.30 -1.87 1.32
C ASP A 56 8.94 -1.20 1.42
N THR A 57 8.30 -1.02 0.26
CA THR A 57 6.91 -0.59 0.17
C THR A 57 6.22 -1.26 -0.98
N LYS A 58 4.97 -1.62 -0.76
CA LYS A 58 4.06 -2.06 -1.81
C LYS A 58 2.73 -1.35 -1.70
N GLN A 59 2.19 -1.01 -2.86
CA GLN A 59 0.86 -0.45 -3.02
C GLN A 59 0.04 -1.39 -3.89
N PHE A 60 -1.20 -1.64 -3.47
CA PHE A 60 -2.11 -2.48 -4.23
C PHE A 60 -3.56 -2.18 -3.86
N ILE A 61 -4.45 -2.33 -4.83
CA ILE A 61 -5.89 -2.30 -4.60
C ILE A 61 -6.35 -3.73 -4.36
N GLU A 62 -7.10 -3.97 -3.28
CA GLU A 62 -7.69 -5.27 -2.97
C GLU A 62 -9.22 -5.20 -3.08
N CYS A 63 -9.82 -6.15 -3.79
CA CYS A 63 -11.27 -6.34 -3.73
C CYS A 63 -11.64 -7.02 -2.41
N SER A 64 -12.48 -6.39 -1.61
CA SER A 64 -12.93 -6.95 -0.32
C SER A 64 -13.75 -8.23 -0.50
N SER A 65 -14.49 -8.35 -1.61
CA SER A 65 -15.38 -9.48 -1.88
C SER A 65 -14.66 -10.74 -2.33
N CYS A 66 -13.73 -10.65 -3.30
CA CYS A 66 -13.03 -11.81 -3.84
C CYS A 66 -11.54 -11.89 -3.44
N ARG A 67 -11.05 -10.93 -2.65
CA ARG A 67 -9.66 -10.83 -2.16
C ARG A 67 -8.59 -10.70 -3.27
N THR A 68 -8.98 -10.56 -4.53
CA THR A 68 -8.03 -10.31 -5.62
C THR A 68 -7.33 -8.97 -5.40
N SER A 69 -5.99 -8.99 -5.46
CA SER A 69 -5.15 -7.80 -5.35
C SER A 69 -4.61 -7.36 -6.71
N TYR A 70 -4.57 -6.06 -6.96
CA TYR A 70 -4.05 -5.42 -8.17
C TYR A 70 -2.89 -4.51 -7.79
N PRO A 71 -1.63 -4.85 -8.14
CA PRO A 71 -0.50 -3.97 -7.91
C PRO A 71 -0.71 -2.62 -8.58
N CYS A 72 -0.43 -1.54 -7.86
CA CYS A 72 -0.54 -0.18 -8.37
C CYS A 72 0.50 0.69 -7.66
N TYR A 73 0.88 1.82 -8.25
CA TYR A 73 1.73 2.79 -7.59
C TYR A 73 1.15 4.18 -7.80
N PHE A 74 0.76 4.83 -6.71
CA PHE A 74 0.30 6.21 -6.72
C PHE A 74 1.42 7.08 -6.13
N ASP A 75 2.19 7.74 -6.98
CA ASP A 75 3.31 8.62 -6.61
C ASP A 75 2.91 10.10 -6.53
N LYS A 76 1.85 10.48 -7.23
CA LYS A 76 1.34 11.86 -7.31
C LYS A 76 -0.10 11.94 -6.82
N TRP A 77 -0.28 12.01 -5.50
CA TRP A 77 -1.57 12.32 -4.90
C TRP A 77 -2.09 13.74 -5.23
N THR A 78 -1.22 14.61 -5.76
CA THR A 78 -1.52 16.01 -6.12
C THR A 78 -2.28 16.14 -7.45
N GLU A 79 -2.21 15.14 -8.32
CA GLU A 79 -3.05 15.06 -9.52
C GLU A 79 -4.34 14.32 -9.13
N ARG A 80 -5.50 14.96 -9.30
CA ARG A 80 -6.80 14.37 -8.92
C ARG A 80 -6.99 12.99 -9.59
N ILE A 81 -6.74 11.91 -8.85
CA ILE A 81 -6.97 10.55 -9.32
C ILE A 81 -8.49 10.36 -9.45
N ASN A 82 -8.97 10.13 -10.67
CA ASN A 82 -10.38 9.86 -10.93
C ASN A 82 -10.65 8.36 -11.07
N THR A 83 -11.92 7.97 -11.02
CA THR A 83 -12.35 6.56 -11.01
C THR A 83 -12.04 5.84 -12.32
N GLU A 84 -12.04 6.55 -13.46
CA GLU A 84 -11.63 5.97 -14.75
C GLU A 84 -10.16 5.55 -14.77
N THR A 85 -9.26 6.39 -14.25
CA THR A 85 -7.82 6.09 -14.16
C THR A 85 -7.58 4.88 -13.26
N ILE A 86 -8.28 4.82 -12.11
CA ILE A 86 -8.19 3.67 -11.20
C ILE A 86 -8.71 2.40 -11.90
N GLN A 87 -9.83 2.47 -12.60
CA GLN A 87 -10.41 1.34 -13.31
C GLN A 87 -9.45 0.80 -14.38
N LYS A 88 -8.83 1.68 -15.16
CA LYS A 88 -7.83 1.31 -16.17
C LYS A 88 -6.60 0.65 -15.54
N ALA A 89 -6.13 1.15 -14.41
CA ALA A 89 -5.00 0.56 -13.69
C ALA A 89 -5.32 -0.86 -13.20
N ILE A 90 -6.52 -1.07 -12.63
CA ILE A 90 -6.99 -2.40 -12.19
C ILE A 90 -7.06 -3.38 -13.37
N GLN A 91 -7.61 -2.94 -14.51
CA GLN A 91 -7.71 -3.77 -15.71
C GLN A 91 -6.32 -4.14 -16.25
N SER A 92 -5.40 -3.18 -16.34
CA SER A 92 -4.01 -3.44 -16.76
C SER A 92 -3.33 -4.47 -15.85
N ALA A 93 -3.43 -4.30 -14.53
CA ALA A 93 -2.88 -5.24 -13.56
C ALA A 93 -3.52 -6.63 -13.63
N PHE A 94 -4.82 -6.70 -13.91
CA PHE A 94 -5.54 -7.96 -14.10
C PHE A 94 -5.04 -8.73 -15.33
N HIS A 95 -4.89 -8.06 -16.47
CA HIS A 95 -4.38 -8.68 -17.71
C HIS A 95 -2.91 -9.10 -17.60
N ALA A 96 -2.06 -8.28 -16.96
CA ALA A 96 -0.66 -8.63 -16.73
C ALA A 96 -0.49 -9.94 -15.94
N LYS A 97 -1.38 -10.23 -14.97
CA LYS A 97 -1.37 -11.50 -14.22
C LYS A 97 -1.77 -12.72 -15.06
N GLN A 98 -2.65 -12.54 -16.04
CA GLN A 98 -3.06 -13.64 -16.92
C GLN A 98 -1.91 -14.13 -17.82
N HIS A 99 -1.00 -13.22 -18.22
CA HIS A 99 0.16 -13.57 -19.04
C HIS A 99 1.30 -14.27 -18.27
N LEU A 100 1.37 -14.16 -16.95
CA LEU A 100 2.35 -14.88 -16.12
C LEU A 100 1.93 -16.31 -15.76
N SER A 101 0.71 -16.72 -16.10
CA SER A 101 0.12 -18.00 -15.69
C SER A 101 0.05 -19.03 -16.84
N THR A 102 0.72 -18.76 -17.96
CA THR A 102 0.89 -19.62 -19.15
C THR A 102 2.35 -19.89 -19.38
#